data_AF-A0A8H5STP9-F1
#
_entry.id   AF-A0A8H5STP9-F1
#
_cell.length_a   1.000
_cell.length_b   1.000
_cell.length_c   1.000
_cell.angle_alpha   90.00
_cell.angle_beta   90.00
_cell.angle_gamma   90.00
#
_symmetry.space_group_name_H-M   'P 1'
#
loop_
_entity.id
_entity.type
_entity.pdbx_description
1 polymer ?
#
loop_
_entity_poly.entity_id
_entity_poly.type
_entity_poly.pdbx_seq_one_letter_code
_entity_poly.pdbx_strand_id
1 'polypeptide(L)'
;MPDEDTSYHAYPGQTVPYPMAPQQPAYQPTQMPPPLQPYSPAPQQPHRSVQEEEEERRIQERAEQQARKQQAAAEARGGAPPMKIKENYVPRAAQKAANRQGAQMALCPNCKQEIPMNELEAHMRIELLDPRWKEQKAKADSRYASSNMSHVDVANNLKRLASQRSDVFDPVTGQALSEDELARRKKAAIHSYDGAMDAKSQAQLGHMQNVNVEEQIRAIHQKFADKK
;
A
#
# COMPACT_ATOMS: atom_id res chain seq x y z
N MET A 1 -25.48 -37.07 -8.22
CA MET A 1 -24.15 -36.53 -8.50
C MET A 1 -24.18 -35.89 -9.87
N PRO A 2 -24.15 -34.55 -9.95
CA PRO A 2 -23.50 -33.91 -11.08
C PRO A 2 -22.48 -32.89 -10.57
N ASP A 3 -21.23 -33.13 -10.89
CA ASP A 3 -20.11 -32.20 -10.75
C ASP A 3 -19.83 -31.55 -12.12
N GLU A 4 -18.99 -30.52 -12.10
CA GLU A 4 -18.24 -29.93 -13.21
C GLU A 4 -18.79 -28.63 -13.85
N ASP A 5 -18.50 -27.56 -13.11
CA ASP A 5 -18.33 -26.18 -13.52
C ASP A 5 -17.01 -26.03 -14.32
N THR A 6 -17.06 -25.64 -15.60
CA THR A 6 -15.88 -25.19 -16.36
C THR A 6 -16.01 -23.71 -16.70
N SER A 7 -15.70 -22.88 -15.71
CA SER A 7 -15.46 -21.44 -15.82
C SER A 7 -14.18 -21.15 -16.61
N TYR A 8 -14.34 -20.53 -17.78
CA TYR A 8 -13.27 -20.09 -18.67
C TYR A 8 -12.59 -18.83 -18.10
N HIS A 9 -11.51 -19.01 -17.33
CA HIS A 9 -10.68 -17.91 -16.81
C HIS A 9 -9.61 -17.51 -17.85
N ALA A 10 -9.76 -16.31 -18.43
CA ALA A 10 -8.78 -15.71 -19.33
C ALA A 10 -7.63 -15.06 -18.54
N TYR A 11 -6.40 -15.48 -18.79
CA TYR A 11 -5.18 -14.90 -18.22
C TYR A 11 -4.81 -13.59 -18.94
N PRO A 12 -4.44 -12.51 -18.23
CA PRO A 12 -3.79 -11.36 -18.85
C PRO A 12 -2.29 -11.62 -19.08
N GLY A 13 -1.84 -11.37 -20.31
CA GLY A 13 -0.46 -11.58 -20.77
C GLY A 13 0.54 -10.58 -20.17
N GLN A 14 1.74 -11.09 -19.87
CA GLN A 14 2.89 -10.31 -19.44
C GLN A 14 3.66 -9.73 -20.63
N THR A 15 4.11 -8.48 -20.50
CA THR A 15 4.99 -7.79 -21.45
C THR A 15 6.42 -7.77 -20.93
N VAL A 16 7.35 -8.33 -21.71
CA VAL A 16 8.80 -8.28 -21.46
C VAL A 16 9.43 -6.98 -22.01
N PRO A 17 10.36 -6.32 -21.30
CA PRO A 17 11.08 -5.16 -21.83
C PRO A 17 12.35 -5.55 -22.59
N TYR A 18 12.57 -4.95 -23.75
CA TYR A 18 13.81 -5.06 -24.53
C TYR A 18 14.91 -4.13 -23.98
N PRO A 19 16.20 -4.53 -24.03
CA PRO A 19 17.31 -3.69 -23.63
C PRO A 19 17.72 -2.69 -24.72
N MET A 20 17.98 -1.46 -24.28
CA MET A 20 18.44 -0.32 -25.07
C MET A 20 19.97 -0.30 -25.19
N ALA A 21 20.49 -0.15 -26.41
CA ALA A 21 21.91 -0.05 -26.74
C ALA A 21 22.41 1.42 -26.74
N PRO A 22 23.69 1.69 -26.44
CA PRO A 22 24.22 3.04 -26.31
C PRO A 22 24.56 3.68 -27.66
N GLN A 23 24.10 4.91 -27.90
CA GLN A 23 24.45 5.72 -29.07
C GLN A 23 25.63 6.66 -28.73
N GLN A 24 26.62 6.66 -29.62
CA GLN A 24 27.89 7.39 -29.56
C GLN A 24 27.72 8.88 -29.93
N PRO A 25 28.64 9.77 -29.52
CA PRO A 25 28.58 11.20 -29.87
C PRO A 25 28.97 11.43 -31.35
N ALA A 26 28.10 12.10 -32.10
CA ALA A 26 28.37 12.49 -33.48
C ALA A 26 29.07 13.85 -33.57
N TYR A 27 30.05 13.89 -34.48
CA TYR A 27 30.99 14.97 -34.78
C TYR A 27 30.33 16.28 -35.23
N GLN A 28 30.94 17.41 -34.87
CA GLN A 28 30.65 18.73 -35.44
C GLN A 28 31.38 18.91 -36.78
N PRO A 29 30.70 19.39 -37.84
CA PRO A 29 31.39 19.94 -39.00
C PRO A 29 31.65 21.45 -38.86
N THR A 30 32.93 21.82 -38.87
CA THR A 30 33.44 23.18 -39.09
C THR A 30 32.94 23.74 -40.41
N GLN A 31 32.26 24.89 -40.39
CA GLN A 31 31.89 25.65 -41.59
C GLN A 31 32.73 26.94 -41.67
N MET A 32 33.40 27.13 -42.80
CA MET A 32 34.16 28.34 -43.17
C MET A 32 33.21 29.52 -43.43
N PRO A 33 33.64 30.78 -43.21
CA PRO A 33 32.79 31.95 -43.47
C PRO A 33 32.64 32.25 -44.98
N PRO A 34 31.43 32.60 -45.47
CA PRO A 34 31.26 33.10 -46.82
C PRO A 34 31.73 34.57 -46.97
N PRO A 35 32.15 34.99 -48.18
CA PRO A 35 32.77 36.30 -48.43
C PRO A 35 31.77 37.46 -48.42
N LEU A 36 32.27 38.63 -48.03
CA LEU A 36 31.56 39.91 -47.95
C LEU A 36 31.02 40.36 -49.32
N GLN A 37 29.70 40.58 -49.41
CA GLN A 37 29.03 41.23 -50.54
C GLN A 37 28.64 42.66 -50.15
N PRO A 38 28.62 43.64 -51.09
CA PRO A 38 28.31 45.03 -50.80
C PRO A 38 26.86 45.25 -50.37
N TYR A 39 26.70 46.08 -49.35
CA TYR A 39 25.45 46.47 -48.69
C TYR A 39 24.39 47.00 -49.69
N SER A 40 23.28 46.28 -49.80
CA SER A 40 22.01 46.80 -50.32
C SER A 40 21.12 47.13 -49.11
N PRO A 41 20.38 48.25 -49.09
CA PRO A 41 19.57 48.62 -47.92
C PRO A 41 18.46 47.59 -47.69
N ALA A 42 18.42 47.03 -46.48
CA ALA A 42 17.37 46.13 -46.03
C ALA A 42 15.99 46.81 -46.12
N PRO A 43 14.90 46.09 -46.46
CA PRO A 43 13.56 46.62 -46.33
C PRO A 43 13.32 46.98 -44.86
N GLN A 44 12.83 48.20 -44.64
CA GLN A 44 12.53 48.73 -43.31
C GLN A 44 11.56 47.79 -42.60
N GLN A 45 11.99 47.22 -41.47
CA GLN A 45 11.08 46.56 -40.54
C GLN A 45 10.09 47.64 -40.07
N PRO A 46 8.76 47.46 -40.21
CA PRO A 46 7.83 48.41 -39.65
C PRO A 46 8.09 48.45 -38.14
N HIS A 47 8.41 49.62 -37.62
CA HIS A 47 8.47 49.83 -36.19
C HIS A 47 7.07 49.54 -35.63
N ARG A 48 6.84 48.30 -35.17
CA ARG A 48 5.64 47.97 -34.40
C ARG A 48 5.66 48.93 -33.21
N SER A 49 4.63 49.75 -33.14
CA SER A 49 4.51 50.68 -32.03
C SER A 49 4.39 49.87 -30.73
N VAL A 50 4.99 50.34 -29.64
CA VAL A 50 4.84 49.75 -28.30
C VAL A 50 3.37 49.51 -27.91
N GLN A 51 2.47 50.28 -28.51
CA GLN A 51 1.02 50.19 -28.35
C GLN A 51 0.43 48.93 -29.01
N GLU A 52 1.00 48.47 -30.14
CA GLU A 52 0.56 47.25 -30.83
C GLU A 52 1.04 45.99 -30.08
N GLU A 53 2.24 46.03 -29.50
CA GLU A 53 2.76 44.92 -28.67
C GLU A 53 1.96 44.76 -27.36
N GLU A 54 1.52 45.87 -26.74
CA GLU A 54 0.63 45.84 -25.57
C GLU A 54 -0.76 45.27 -25.91
N GLU A 55 -1.29 45.61 -27.09
CA GLU A 55 -2.56 45.09 -27.58
C GLU A 55 -2.50 43.57 -27.84
N GLU A 56 -1.41 43.09 -28.45
CA GLU A 56 -1.19 41.65 -28.65
C GLU A 56 -1.09 40.89 -27.33
N ARG A 57 -0.43 41.47 -26.32
CA ARG A 57 -0.32 40.87 -24.98
C ARG A 57 -1.69 40.74 -24.31
N ARG A 58 -2.57 41.72 -24.50
CA ARG A 58 -3.97 41.70 -24.03
C ARG A 58 -4.82 40.66 -24.78
N ILE A 59 -4.57 40.46 -26.07
CA ILE A 59 -5.25 39.45 -26.88
C ILE A 59 -4.81 38.04 -26.47
N GLN A 60 -3.51 37.82 -26.25
CA GLN A 60 -2.97 36.54 -25.77
C GLN A 60 -3.51 36.18 -24.39
N GLU A 61 -3.53 37.12 -23.44
CA GLU A 61 -4.06 36.88 -22.10
C GLU A 61 -5.56 36.48 -22.15
N ARG A 62 -6.35 37.15 -23.01
CA ARG A 62 -7.77 36.81 -23.21
C ARG A 62 -7.93 35.40 -23.81
N ALA A 63 -7.07 35.04 -24.77
CA ALA A 63 -7.08 33.73 -25.40
C ALA A 63 -6.68 32.61 -24.41
N GLU A 64 -5.67 32.83 -23.58
CA GLU A 64 -5.26 31.88 -22.51
C GLU A 64 -6.37 31.70 -21.47
N GLN A 65 -7.04 32.78 -21.06
CA GLN A 65 -8.19 32.68 -20.15
C GLN A 65 -9.35 31.88 -20.77
N GLN A 66 -9.62 32.06 -22.07
CA GLN A 66 -10.63 31.26 -22.77
C GLN A 66 -10.19 29.80 -22.89
N ALA A 67 -8.94 29.52 -23.21
CA ALA A 67 -8.40 28.16 -23.31
C ALA A 67 -8.48 27.44 -21.95
N ARG A 68 -8.12 28.12 -20.85
CA ARG A 68 -8.22 27.56 -19.49
C ARG A 68 -9.67 27.28 -19.08
N LYS A 69 -10.61 28.16 -19.45
CA LYS A 69 -12.04 27.92 -19.24
C LYS A 69 -12.56 26.72 -20.06
N GLN A 70 -12.10 26.57 -21.30
CA GLN A 70 -12.48 25.44 -22.14
C GLN A 70 -11.88 24.13 -21.63
N GLN A 71 -10.62 24.12 -21.16
CA GLN A 71 -9.99 22.96 -20.53
C GLN A 71 -10.75 22.54 -19.26
N ALA A 72 -11.04 23.46 -18.34
CA ALA A 72 -11.81 23.16 -17.14
C ALA A 72 -13.22 22.63 -17.44
N ALA A 73 -13.89 23.15 -18.47
CA ALA A 73 -15.19 22.66 -18.92
C ALA A 73 -15.11 21.27 -19.57
N ALA A 74 -14.02 20.97 -20.28
CA ALA A 74 -13.75 19.65 -20.85
C ALA A 74 -13.42 18.63 -19.76
N GLU A 75 -12.64 19.01 -18.73
CA GLU A 75 -12.31 18.19 -17.57
C GLU A 75 -13.56 17.87 -16.73
N ALA A 76 -14.46 18.84 -16.52
CA ALA A 76 -15.73 18.60 -15.82
C ALA A 76 -16.72 17.72 -16.63
N ARG A 77 -16.59 17.71 -17.97
CA ARG A 77 -17.33 16.78 -18.86
C ARG A 77 -16.65 15.42 -18.98
N GLY A 78 -15.44 15.26 -18.45
CA GLY A 78 -14.69 14.01 -18.41
C GLY A 78 -15.30 13.00 -17.45
N GLY A 79 -16.19 12.16 -17.97
CA GLY A 79 -16.26 10.74 -17.59
C GLY A 79 -16.58 10.42 -16.12
N ALA A 80 -17.55 11.08 -15.50
CA ALA A 80 -18.27 10.38 -14.44
C ALA A 80 -19.03 9.20 -15.11
N PRO A 81 -18.83 7.93 -14.68
CA PRO A 81 -19.62 6.82 -15.19
C PRO A 81 -21.11 7.14 -15.01
N PRO A 82 -22.01 6.67 -15.88
CA PRO A 82 -23.44 6.97 -15.77
C PRO A 82 -23.96 6.53 -14.40
N MET A 83 -24.12 7.49 -13.49
CA MET A 83 -24.65 7.25 -12.15
C MET A 83 -26.16 7.08 -12.25
N LYS A 84 -26.66 5.99 -11.67
CA LYS A 84 -28.10 5.71 -11.58
C LYS A 84 -28.70 6.60 -10.48
N ILE A 85 -29.18 7.78 -10.86
CA ILE A 85 -29.90 8.69 -9.97
C ILE A 85 -31.35 8.19 -9.87
N LYS A 86 -31.83 7.93 -8.65
CA LYS A 86 -33.20 7.50 -8.41
C LYS A 86 -34.09 8.74 -8.30
N GLU A 87 -34.83 9.06 -9.36
CA GLU A 87 -35.64 10.29 -9.48
C GLU A 87 -36.73 10.43 -8.40
N ASN A 88 -37.16 9.32 -7.80
CA ASN A 88 -38.15 9.28 -6.72
C ASN A 88 -37.56 8.74 -5.41
N TYR A 89 -36.40 9.24 -5.00
CA TYR A 89 -35.82 8.87 -3.71
C TYR A 89 -36.61 9.49 -2.56
N VAL A 90 -37.34 8.66 -1.82
CA VAL A 90 -37.94 9.08 -0.55
C VAL A 90 -36.89 8.91 0.54
N PRO A 91 -36.48 9.99 1.24
CA PRO A 91 -35.55 9.88 2.36
C PRO A 91 -36.09 8.89 3.40
N ARG A 92 -35.21 8.05 3.95
CA ARG A 92 -35.59 7.01 4.92
C ARG A 92 -36.36 7.56 6.12
N ALA A 93 -36.10 8.81 6.51
CA ALA A 93 -36.85 9.51 7.55
C ALA A 93 -38.32 9.79 7.15
N ALA A 94 -38.57 10.22 5.91
CA ALA A 94 -39.92 10.46 5.40
C ALA A 94 -40.69 9.14 5.22
N GLN A 95 -40.02 8.07 4.79
CA GLN A 95 -40.61 6.72 4.77
C GLN A 95 -41.03 6.24 6.17
N LYS A 96 -40.20 6.47 7.20
CA LYS A 96 -40.56 6.15 8.58
C LYS A 96 -41.73 6.98 9.11
N ALA A 97 -41.78 8.27 8.76
CA ALA A 97 -42.88 9.14 9.16
C ALA A 97 -44.21 8.72 8.52
N ALA A 98 -44.20 8.42 7.21
CA ALA A 98 -45.38 7.93 6.49
C ALA A 98 -45.90 6.61 7.08
N ASN A 99 -45.00 5.71 7.48
CA ASN A 99 -45.39 4.44 8.11
C ASN A 99 -45.99 4.62 9.52
N ARG A 100 -45.69 5.73 10.21
CA ARG A 100 -46.23 6.02 11.55
C ARG A 100 -47.56 6.76 11.53
N GLN A 101 -47.85 7.55 10.50
CA GLN A 101 -49.00 8.46 10.49
C GLN A 101 -50.33 7.82 10.10
N GLY A 102 -50.34 6.55 9.67
CA GLY A 102 -51.56 5.84 9.28
C GLY A 102 -51.60 4.35 9.64
N ALA A 103 -50.62 3.86 10.41
CA ALA A 103 -50.61 2.46 10.83
C ALA A 103 -51.48 2.28 12.08
N GLN A 104 -52.46 1.39 12.00
CA GLN A 104 -53.25 0.95 13.15
C GLN A 104 -52.31 0.30 14.18
N MET A 105 -52.37 0.73 15.44
CA MET A 105 -51.55 0.16 16.51
C MET A 105 -52.23 -1.10 17.06
N ALA A 106 -51.45 -2.13 17.35
CA ALA A 106 -51.89 -3.38 17.95
C ALA A 106 -51.00 -3.74 19.15
N LEU A 107 -51.59 -4.31 20.19
CA LEU A 107 -50.88 -4.72 21.40
C LEU A 107 -50.27 -6.12 21.22
N CYS A 108 -48.96 -6.28 21.44
CA CYS A 108 -48.30 -7.58 21.41
C CYS A 108 -48.67 -8.43 22.65
N PRO A 109 -49.11 -9.70 22.50
CA PRO A 109 -49.53 -10.53 23.63
C PRO A 109 -48.37 -10.98 24.54
N ASN A 110 -47.14 -11.02 24.03
CA ASN A 110 -45.98 -11.49 24.80
C ASN A 110 -45.38 -10.38 25.67
N CYS A 111 -45.11 -9.21 25.09
CA CYS A 111 -44.43 -8.10 25.75
C CYS A 111 -45.35 -6.93 26.15
N LYS A 112 -46.63 -6.94 25.72
CA LYS A 112 -47.65 -5.91 25.99
C LYS A 112 -47.27 -4.51 25.51
N GLN A 113 -46.47 -4.42 24.44
CA GLN A 113 -46.13 -3.16 23.78
C GLN A 113 -47.10 -2.89 22.62
N GLU A 114 -47.44 -1.62 22.42
CA GLU A 114 -48.21 -1.15 21.27
C GLU A 114 -47.27 -1.04 20.05
N ILE A 115 -47.49 -1.90 19.06
CA ILE A 115 -46.68 -2.02 17.84
C ILE A 115 -47.58 -1.72 16.64
N PRO A 116 -47.12 -0.97 15.64
CA PRO A 116 -47.94 -0.71 14.46
C PRO A 116 -48.16 -2.02 13.67
N MET A 117 -49.36 -2.20 13.11
CA MET A 117 -49.83 -3.48 12.56
C MET A 117 -48.95 -4.02 11.42
N ASN A 118 -48.35 -3.13 10.65
CA ASN A 118 -47.36 -3.42 9.61
C ASN A 118 -46.07 -4.04 10.16
N GLU A 119 -45.70 -3.75 11.41
CA GLU A 119 -44.48 -4.25 12.07
C GLU A 119 -44.79 -5.33 13.12
N LEU A 120 -46.06 -5.55 13.47
CA LEU A 120 -46.49 -6.52 14.50
C LEU A 120 -46.01 -7.95 14.16
N GLU A 121 -46.14 -8.38 12.91
CA GLU A 121 -45.71 -9.71 12.47
C GLU A 121 -44.20 -9.88 12.61
N ALA A 122 -43.42 -8.85 12.26
CA ALA A 122 -41.96 -8.86 12.44
C ALA A 122 -41.58 -8.84 13.92
N HIS A 123 -42.27 -8.04 14.74
CA HIS A 123 -42.07 -7.99 16.18
C HIS A 123 -42.35 -9.35 16.82
N MET A 124 -43.49 -9.98 16.54
CA MET A 124 -43.79 -11.32 17.02
C MET A 124 -42.78 -12.35 16.53
N ARG A 125 -42.37 -12.27 15.25
CA ARG A 125 -41.33 -13.13 14.70
C ARG A 125 -40.02 -12.97 15.46
N ILE A 126 -39.59 -11.76 15.83
CA ILE A 126 -38.37 -11.53 16.61
C ILE A 126 -38.49 -12.11 18.02
N GLU A 127 -39.63 -11.90 18.69
CA GLU A 127 -39.88 -12.45 20.03
C GLU A 127 -39.94 -13.98 20.03
N LEU A 128 -40.41 -14.59 18.94
CA LEU A 128 -40.53 -16.04 18.77
C LEU A 128 -39.32 -16.69 18.11
N LEU A 129 -38.44 -15.91 17.46
CA LEU A 129 -37.18 -16.37 16.89
C LEU A 129 -36.24 -16.72 18.05
N ASP A 130 -36.35 -17.99 18.42
CA ASP A 130 -35.45 -18.88 19.15
C ASP A 130 -34.45 -18.22 20.15
N PRO A 131 -34.66 -18.35 21.48
CA PRO A 131 -33.72 -17.84 22.48
C PRO A 131 -32.27 -18.30 22.28
N ARG A 132 -32.06 -19.41 21.56
CA ARG A 132 -30.73 -19.90 21.19
C ARG A 132 -30.00 -19.01 20.20
N TRP A 133 -30.69 -18.27 19.31
CA TRP A 133 -30.03 -17.33 18.39
C TRP A 133 -29.46 -16.14 19.17
N LYS A 134 -30.18 -15.67 20.19
CA LYS A 134 -29.73 -14.60 21.08
C LYS A 134 -28.51 -15.06 21.87
N GLU A 135 -28.52 -16.28 22.39
CA GLU A 135 -27.37 -16.87 23.08
C GLU A 135 -26.17 -17.08 22.14
N GLN A 136 -26.40 -17.57 20.91
CA GLN A 136 -25.34 -17.75 19.92
C GLN A 136 -24.76 -16.42 19.44
N LYS A 137 -25.61 -15.42 19.23
CA LYS A 137 -25.18 -14.06 18.90
C LYS A 137 -24.44 -13.41 20.05
N ALA A 138 -24.93 -13.53 21.28
CA ALA A 138 -24.23 -13.05 22.47
C ALA A 138 -22.87 -13.75 22.66
N LYS A 139 -22.79 -15.06 22.38
CA LYS A 139 -21.54 -15.83 22.40
C LYS A 139 -20.58 -15.39 21.29
N ALA A 140 -21.09 -15.09 20.10
CA ALA A 140 -20.30 -14.55 19.00
C ALA A 140 -19.81 -13.13 19.33
N ASP A 141 -20.70 -12.22 19.78
CA ASP A 141 -20.38 -10.85 20.17
C ASP A 141 -19.41 -10.81 21.35
N SER A 142 -19.50 -11.75 22.31
CA SER A 142 -18.51 -11.90 23.39
C SER A 142 -17.13 -12.30 22.85
N ARG A 143 -17.07 -13.22 21.87
CA ARG A 143 -15.81 -13.57 21.20
C ARG A 143 -15.23 -12.36 20.47
N TYR A 144 -16.05 -11.66 19.69
CA TYR A 144 -15.63 -10.46 18.96
C TYR A 144 -15.26 -9.30 19.89
N ALA A 145 -15.94 -9.13 21.03
CA ALA A 145 -15.61 -8.12 22.04
C ALA A 145 -14.23 -8.38 22.66
N SER A 146 -13.88 -9.65 22.90
CA SER A 146 -12.55 -10.02 23.40
C SER A 146 -11.43 -9.90 22.36
N SER A 147 -11.75 -10.00 21.06
CA SER A 147 -10.78 -9.90 19.96
C SER A 147 -10.75 -8.54 19.28
N ASN A 148 -11.58 -7.58 19.69
CA ASN A 148 -11.54 -6.20 19.24
C ASN A 148 -10.38 -5.47 19.94
N MET A 149 -9.15 -5.89 19.64
CA MET A 149 -8.00 -5.05 19.91
C MET A 149 -8.20 -3.76 19.10
N SER A 150 -8.25 -2.62 19.77
CA SER A 150 -8.33 -1.31 19.10
C SER A 150 -7.18 -1.22 18.11
N HIS A 151 -7.47 -0.81 16.87
CA HIS A 151 -6.43 -0.60 15.85
C HIS A 151 -5.31 0.34 16.34
N VAL A 152 -5.64 1.27 17.25
CA VAL A 152 -4.68 2.17 17.90
C VAL A 152 -3.77 1.42 18.86
N ASP A 153 -4.30 0.50 19.65
CA ASP A 153 -3.53 -0.31 20.60
C ASP A 153 -2.63 -1.33 19.90
N VAL A 154 -3.10 -1.87 18.77
CA VAL A 154 -2.29 -2.72 17.87
C VAL A 154 -1.11 -1.91 17.31
N ALA A 155 -1.35 -0.70 16.80
CA ALA A 155 -0.30 0.16 16.27
C ALA A 155 0.74 0.56 17.34
N ASN A 156 0.29 0.87 18.55
CA ASN A 156 1.18 1.18 19.67
C ASN A 156 2.01 -0.02 20.12
N ASN A 157 1.42 -1.22 20.16
CA ASN A 157 2.16 -2.45 20.45
C ASN A 157 3.18 -2.77 19.36
N LEU A 158 2.81 -2.63 18.08
CA LEU A 158 3.73 -2.81 16.96
C LEU A 158 4.89 -1.81 17.02
N LYS A 159 4.62 -0.55 17.36
CA LYS A 159 5.67 0.47 17.56
C LYS A 159 6.60 0.12 18.72
N ARG A 160 6.06 -0.36 19.84
CA ARG A 160 6.87 -0.80 20.99
C ARG A 160 7.73 -2.01 20.61
N LEU A 161 7.17 -2.99 19.91
CA LEU A 161 7.92 -4.15 19.42
C LEU A 161 9.02 -3.75 18.44
N ALA A 162 8.73 -2.84 17.50
CA ALA A 162 9.72 -2.32 16.56
C ALA A 162 10.88 -1.60 17.28
N SER A 163 10.57 -0.77 18.29
CA SER A 163 11.59 -0.10 19.10
C SER A 163 12.46 -1.05 19.94
N GLN A 164 11.89 -2.18 20.40
CA GLN A 164 12.63 -3.20 21.16
C GLN A 164 13.51 -4.08 20.25
N ARG A 165 13.16 -4.19 18.96
CA ARG A 165 13.89 -4.98 17.97
C ARG A 165 14.66 -4.09 17.00
N SER A 166 15.63 -3.34 17.53
CA SER A 166 16.56 -2.52 16.75
C SER A 166 17.49 -3.32 15.81
N ASP A 167 17.44 -4.66 15.90
CA ASP A 167 18.10 -5.63 15.03
C ASP A 167 17.33 -5.93 13.73
N VAL A 168 16.01 -5.67 13.71
CA VAL A 168 15.17 -5.89 12.52
C VAL A 168 14.65 -4.57 11.95
N PHE A 169 14.42 -3.60 12.82
CA PHE A 169 13.90 -2.28 12.45
C PHE A 169 14.95 -1.21 12.74
N ASP A 170 15.06 -0.23 11.85
CA ASP A 170 15.87 0.95 12.09
C ASP A 170 15.23 1.80 13.20
N PRO A 171 15.92 2.09 14.31
CA PRO A 171 15.38 2.93 15.38
C PRO A 171 15.06 4.38 14.95
N VAL A 172 15.65 4.88 13.86
CA VAL A 172 15.45 6.25 13.38
C VAL A 172 14.26 6.35 12.41
N THR A 173 14.21 5.47 11.41
CA THR A 173 13.16 5.51 10.38
C THR A 173 11.99 4.56 10.64
N GLY A 174 12.12 3.60 11.56
CA GLY A 174 11.09 2.59 11.86
C GLY A 174 10.81 1.61 10.72
N GLN A 175 11.61 1.66 9.65
CA GLN A 175 11.52 0.77 8.49
C GLN A 175 12.30 -0.51 8.76
N ALA A 176 11.99 -1.57 8.00
CA ALA A 176 12.79 -2.78 8.01
C ALA A 176 14.22 -2.46 7.55
N LEU A 177 15.21 -2.99 8.26
CA LEU A 177 16.62 -2.78 7.91
C LEU A 177 16.91 -3.36 6.52
N SER A 178 17.64 -2.61 5.71
CA SER A 178 18.17 -3.09 4.43
C SER A 178 19.09 -4.30 4.69
N GLU A 179 19.06 -5.28 3.79
CA GLU A 179 19.85 -6.50 3.89
C GLU A 179 21.36 -6.21 3.99
N ASP A 180 21.83 -5.13 3.35
CA ASP A 180 23.20 -4.63 3.45
C ASP A 180 23.56 -4.08 4.84
N GLU A 181 22.65 -3.36 5.48
CA GLU A 181 22.86 -2.82 6.84
C GLU A 181 22.87 -3.96 7.85
N LEU A 182 21.99 -4.96 7.67
CA LEU A 182 21.91 -6.15 8.51
C LEU A 182 23.17 -7.02 8.37
N ALA A 183 23.70 -7.19 7.16
CA ALA A 183 24.96 -7.88 6.92
C ALA A 183 26.16 -7.14 7.53
N ARG A 184 26.20 -5.81 7.42
CA ARG A 184 27.23 -4.97 8.02
C ARG A 184 27.18 -5.04 9.55
N ARG A 185 25.98 -5.03 10.14
CA ARG A 185 25.78 -5.13 11.59
C ARG A 185 26.04 -6.54 12.11
N LYS A 186 25.70 -7.59 11.36
CA LYS A 186 26.07 -8.98 11.66
C LYS A 186 27.58 -9.16 11.64
N LYS A 187 28.26 -8.59 10.65
CA LYS A 187 29.73 -8.60 10.55
C LYS A 187 30.34 -7.80 11.70
N ALA A 188 29.80 -6.64 12.05
CA ALA A 188 30.21 -5.88 13.22
C ALA A 188 29.97 -6.66 14.52
N ALA A 189 28.82 -7.30 14.72
CA ALA A 189 28.54 -8.10 15.91
C ALA A 189 29.48 -9.30 16.06
N ILE A 190 29.88 -9.93 14.95
CA ILE A 190 30.89 -11.00 14.92
C ILE A 190 32.28 -10.46 15.25
N HIS A 191 32.61 -9.23 14.85
CA HIS A 191 33.94 -8.63 15.05
C HIS A 191 34.06 -7.71 16.28
N SER A 192 32.96 -7.29 16.90
CA SER A 192 32.90 -6.39 18.08
C SER A 192 32.73 -7.15 19.39
N TYR A 193 32.72 -8.48 19.36
CA TYR A 193 32.82 -9.30 20.55
C TYR A 193 34.29 -9.37 21.02
N ASP A 194 34.78 -8.27 21.59
CA ASP A 194 36.03 -8.18 22.35
C ASP A 194 35.70 -7.71 23.77
N GLY A 195 35.26 -8.65 24.60
CA GLY A 195 34.79 -8.37 25.95
C GLY A 195 34.43 -9.63 26.72
N ALA A 196 35.44 -10.21 27.38
CA ALA A 196 35.36 -11.26 28.41
C ALA A 196 34.98 -12.69 27.94
N MET A 197 35.97 -13.41 27.39
CA MET A 197 35.94 -14.87 27.29
C MET A 197 36.50 -15.55 28.56
N ASP A 198 35.82 -15.39 29.70
CA ASP A 198 35.84 -16.45 30.73
C ASP A 198 34.95 -17.64 30.32
N ALA A 199 34.27 -17.54 29.17
CA ALA A 199 33.57 -18.62 28.52
C ALA A 199 34.30 -18.99 27.22
N LYS A 200 35.41 -19.72 27.32
CA LYS A 200 35.85 -20.63 26.25
C LYS A 200 34.59 -21.33 25.72
N SER A 201 34.16 -20.96 24.51
CA SER A 201 32.91 -21.48 23.96
C SER A 201 32.95 -23.01 24.06
N GLN A 202 31.88 -23.63 24.54
CA GLN A 202 31.80 -25.09 24.67
C GLN A 202 32.14 -25.79 23.33
N ALA A 203 31.93 -25.10 22.21
CA ALA A 203 32.36 -25.50 20.87
C ALA A 203 33.88 -25.46 20.67
N GLN A 204 34.59 -24.42 21.13
CA GLN A 204 36.05 -24.33 21.04
C GLN A 204 36.75 -25.24 22.06
N LEU A 205 36.16 -25.42 23.25
CA LEU A 205 36.63 -26.37 24.24
C LEU A 205 36.41 -27.83 23.80
N GLY A 206 35.26 -28.11 23.17
CA GLY A 206 34.99 -29.38 22.52
C GLY A 206 35.94 -29.62 21.34
N HIS A 207 36.21 -28.61 20.52
CA HIS A 207 37.16 -28.74 19.41
C HIS A 207 38.58 -29.03 19.90
N MET A 208 39.08 -28.33 20.92
CA MET A 208 40.39 -28.64 21.51
C MET A 208 40.46 -30.04 22.13
N GLN A 209 39.38 -30.52 22.75
CA GLN A 209 39.33 -31.88 23.32
C GLN A 209 39.32 -32.96 22.23
N ASN A 210 38.59 -32.75 21.13
CA ASN A 210 38.60 -33.68 20.00
C ASN A 210 39.98 -33.73 19.34
N VAL A 211 40.61 -32.57 19.09
CA VAL A 211 41.95 -32.49 18.49
C VAL A 211 42.99 -33.23 19.35
N ASN A 212 42.85 -33.20 20.68
CA ASN A 212 43.71 -33.94 21.60
C ASN A 212 43.49 -35.47 21.51
N VAL A 213 42.24 -35.93 21.38
CA VAL A 213 41.91 -37.36 21.20
C VAL A 213 42.40 -37.88 19.84
N GLU A 214 42.22 -37.12 18.76
CA GLU A 214 42.72 -37.50 17.43
C GLU A 214 44.26 -37.58 17.38
N GLU A 215 44.95 -36.68 18.08
CA GLU A 215 46.41 -36.73 18.20
C GLU A 215 46.88 -37.94 19.03
N GLN A 216 46.15 -38.29 20.10
CA GLN A 216 46.41 -39.49 20.89
C GLN A 216 46.20 -40.78 20.08
N ILE A 217 45.15 -40.85 19.26
CA ILE A 217 44.89 -41.97 18.34
C ILE A 217 46.00 -42.07 17.30
N ARG A 218 46.45 -40.94 16.74
CA ARG A 218 47.56 -40.91 15.78
C ARG A 218 48.87 -41.38 16.39
N ALA A 219 49.18 -40.96 17.62
CA ALA A 219 50.38 -41.40 18.34
C ALA A 219 50.32 -42.92 18.66
N ILE A 220 49.15 -43.44 19.02
CA ILE A 220 48.90 -44.88 19.19
C ILE A 220 49.17 -45.59 17.86
N HIS A 221 48.56 -45.15 16.76
CA HIS A 221 48.77 -45.77 15.45
C HIS A 221 50.24 -45.72 15.00
N GLN A 222 50.97 -44.63 15.23
CA GLN A 222 52.41 -44.57 14.95
C GLN A 222 53.21 -45.56 15.81
N LYS A 223 52.96 -45.60 17.13
CA LYS A 223 53.64 -46.50 18.06
C LYS A 223 53.43 -47.99 17.75
N PHE A 224 52.28 -48.34 17.18
CA PHE A 224 51.95 -49.71 16.78
C PHE A 224 52.26 -50.03 15.32
N ALA A 225 52.44 -49.02 14.45
CA ALA A 225 52.93 -49.19 13.09
C ALA A 225 54.43 -49.51 13.06
N ASP A 226 55.22 -48.95 13.97
CA ASP A 226 56.67 -49.20 14.06
C ASP A 226 57.04 -50.56 14.71
N LYS A 227 56.04 -51.32 15.18
CA LYS A 227 56.23 -52.60 15.89
C LYS A 227 55.85 -53.82 15.03
N LYS A 228 55.89 -53.67 13.72
CA LYS A 228 55.61 -54.73 12.74
C LYS A 228 56.79 -54.96 11.81
#